data_AF-A0A7J4I8Z1-F1
#
_entry.id   AF-A0A7J4I8Z1-F1
#
_cell.length_a   1.000
_cell.length_b   1.000
_cell.length_c   1.000
_cell.angle_alpha   90.00
_cell.angle_beta   90.00
_cell.angle_gamma   90.00
#
_symmetry.space_group_name_H-M   'P 1'
#
loop_
_entity.id
_entity.type
_entity.pdbx_description
1 polymer ?
#
loop_
_entity_poly.entity_id
_entity_poly.type
_entity_poly.pdbx_seq_one_letter_code
_entity_poly.pdbx_strand_id
1 'polypeptide(L)' 'MIDVTALPPNPGCYLFRNAEGHIIYIGKAKNLRKRAKSYFQKKEQDPKTGSLITVIDS' A
#
# COMPACT_ATOMS: atom_id res chain seq x y z
N MET A 1 10.11 0.53 -6.87
CA MET A 1 9.93 1.04 -5.49
C MET A 1 9.08 2.31 -5.57
N ILE A 2 7.89 2.34 -4.95
CA ILE A 2 6.97 3.50 -5.02
C ILE A 2 7.58 4.68 -4.25
N ASP A 3 7.62 5.87 -4.86
CA ASP A 3 7.96 7.10 -4.15
C ASP A 3 6.79 7.52 -3.23
N VAL A 4 6.86 7.06 -1.99
CA VAL A 4 5.85 7.35 -0.97
C VAL A 4 5.80 8.86 -0.63
N THR A 5 6.87 9.61 -0.86
CA THR A 5 6.93 11.04 -0.49
C THR A 5 6.10 11.92 -1.42
N ALA A 6 5.94 11.50 -2.67
CA ALA A 6 5.08 12.14 -3.66
C ALA A 6 3.57 11.98 -3.36
N LEU A 7 3.18 11.07 -2.46
CA LEU A 7 1.77 10.86 -2.13
C LEU A 7 1.20 12.02 -1.28
N PRO A 8 -0.07 12.40 -1.51
CA PRO A 8 -0.71 13.46 -0.75
C PRO A 8 -0.96 13.05 0.71
N PRO A 9 -0.78 13.96 1.69
CA PRO A 9 -1.10 13.71 3.09
C PRO A 9 -2.61 13.88 3.41
N ASN A 10 -3.49 13.62 2.44
CA ASN A 10 -4.93 13.84 2.57
C ASN A 10 -5.70 12.51 2.69
N PRO A 11 -6.97 12.54 3.14
CA PRO A 11 -7.85 11.39 3.10
C PRO A 11 -8.12 10.93 1.66
N GLY A 12 -8.31 9.64 1.48
CA GLY A 12 -8.69 9.09 0.18
C GLY A 12 -8.65 7.57 0.15
N CYS A 13 -8.84 7.04 -1.06
CA CYS A 13 -8.74 5.62 -1.35
C CYS A 13 -7.45 5.32 -2.11
N TYR A 14 -6.91 4.12 -1.92
CA TYR A 14 -5.79 3.57 -2.66
C TYR A 14 -6.11 2.15 -3.10
N LEU A 15 -5.49 1.73 -4.20
CA LEU A 15 -5.63 0.39 -4.74
C LEU A 15 -4.25 -0.23 -4.97
N PHE A 16 -4.18 -1.55 -4.82
CA PHE A 16 -3.04 -2.32 -5.28
C PHE A 16 -3.46 -3.20 -6.44
N ARG A 17 -2.53 -3.38 -7.38
CA ARG A 17 -2.69 -4.23 -8.55
C ARG A 17 -1.62 -5.32 -8.53
N ASN A 18 -1.92 -6.47 -9.10
CA ASN A 18 -0.91 -7.48 -9.41
C ASN A 18 -0.09 -7.07 -10.64
N ALA A 19 0.91 -7.88 -11.03
CA ALA A 19 1.74 -7.64 -12.21
C ALA A 19 0.95 -7.58 -13.53
N GLU A 20 -0.20 -8.27 -13.61
CA GLU A 20 -1.11 -8.25 -14.76
C GLU A 20 -2.01 -7.01 -14.82
N GLY A 21 -1.97 -6.15 -13.79
CA GLY A 21 -2.79 -4.95 -13.69
C GLY A 21 -4.17 -5.15 -13.06
N HIS A 22 -4.51 -6.36 -12.61
CA HIS A 22 -5.76 -6.64 -11.90
C HIS A 22 -5.74 -6.03 -10.49
N ILE A 23 -6.85 -5.38 -10.09
CA ILE A 23 -7.00 -4.82 -8.75
C ILE A 23 -7.19 -5.96 -7.75
N ILE A 24 -6.26 -6.09 -6.80
CA ILE A 24 -6.28 -7.14 -5.78
C ILE A 24 -6.65 -6.63 -4.39
N TYR A 25 -6.56 -5.31 -4.18
CA TYR A 25 -6.90 -4.70 -2.90
C TYR A 25 -7.31 -3.24 -3.08
N ILE A 26 -8.32 -2.82 -2.30
CA ILE A 26 -8.71 -1.42 -2.17
C ILE A 26 -8.78 -1.08 -0.68
N GLY A 27 -8.13 0.01 -0.29
CA GLY A 27 -8.16 0.52 1.07
C GLY A 27 -8.50 2.01 1.11
N LYS A 28 -9.03 2.46 2.24
CA LYS A 28 -9.22 3.89 2.55
C LYS A 28 -8.25 4.32 3.65
N ALA A 29 -7.83 5.57 3.61
CA ALA A 29 -6.96 6.15 4.61
C ALA A 29 -7.39 7.59 4.93
N LYS A 30 -7.20 8.00 6.19
CA LYS A 30 -7.27 9.41 6.58
C LYS A 30 -6.06 10.21 6.09
N ASN A 31 -4.96 9.54 5.79
CA ASN A 31 -3.74 10.12 5.24
C ASN A 31 -3.05 9.08 4.34
N LEU A 32 -3.09 9.30 3.03
CA LEU A 32 -2.58 8.35 2.05
C LEU A 32 -1.07 8.14 2.18
N ARG A 33 -0.29 9.22 2.34
CA ARG A 33 1.17 9.15 2.55
C ARG A 33 1.55 8.27 3.73
N LYS A 34 0.97 8.51 4.92
CA LYS A 34 1.25 7.73 6.14
C LYS A 34 0.85 6.27 5.98
N ARG A 35 -0.27 6.01 5.28
CA ARG A 35 -0.74 4.64 5.02
C ARG A 35 0.20 3.89 4.09
N ALA A 36 0.60 4.49 2.97
CA ALA A 36 1.60 3.92 2.06
C ALA A 36 2.95 3.67 2.76
N LYS A 37 3.41 4.61 3.60
CA LYS A 37 4.62 4.46 4.42
C LYS A 37 4.58 3.21 5.31
N SER A 38 3.40 2.87 5.86
CA SER A 38 3.21 1.69 6.70
C SER A 38 3.42 0.37 5.95
N TYR A 39 3.15 0.34 4.64
CA TYR A 39 3.38 -0.85 3.82
C TYR A 39 4.87 -0.98 3.44
N PHE A 40 5.52 0.12 3.06
CA PHE A 40 6.84 0.06 2.41
C PHE A 40 8.04 0.42 3.30
N GLN A 41 7.84 0.87 4.54
CA GLN A 41 8.96 1.29 5.41
C GLN A 41 9.14 0.51 6.72
N LYS A 42 8.22 -0.38 7.12
CA LYS A 42 8.37 -1.16 8.36
C LYS A 42 8.86 -2.58 8.08
N LYS A 43 9.96 -2.97 8.75
CA LYS A 43 10.50 -4.35 8.85
C LYS A 43 9.57 -5.30 9.61
N GLU A 44 8.76 -4.78 10.52
CA GLU A 44 7.78 -5.56 11.29
C GLU A 44 6.37 -5.21 10.78
N GLN A 45 5.92 -6.01 9.82
CA GLN A 45 4.56 -5.97 9.31
C GLN A 45 3.69 -6.83 10.22
N ASP A 46 2.49 -6.36 10.56
CA ASP A 46 1.45 -7.25 11.08
C ASP A 46 1.21 -8.37 10.04
N PRO A 47 1.01 -9.65 10.44
CA PRO A 47 0.93 -10.79 9.52
C PRO A 47 -0.04 -10.57 8.36
N LYS A 48 -1.17 -9.88 8.63
CA LYS A 48 -2.18 -9.54 7.63
C LYS A 48 -1.69 -8.55 6.58
N THR A 49 -0.81 -7.63 6.97
CA THR A 49 -0.23 -6.62 6.09
C THR A 49 0.90 -7.24 5.24
N GLY A 50 1.68 -8.17 5.83
CA GLY A 50 2.70 -8.93 5.11
C GLY A 50 2.12 -9.77 3.96
N SER A 51 1.06 -10.55 4.23
CA SER A 51 0.42 -11.37 3.18
C SER A 51 -0.17 -10.54 2.04
N LEU A 52 -0.66 -9.33 2.30
CA LEU A 52 -1.15 -8.42 1.26
C LEU A 52 -0.03 -7.84 0.40
N ILE A 53 1.17 -7.62 0.95
CA ILE A 53 2.29 -7.07 0.17
C ILE A 53 2.87 -8.14 -0.76
N THR A 54 2.95 -9.39 -0.30
CA THR A 54 3.50 -10.50 -1.10
C THR A 54 2.79 -10.67 -2.45
N VAL A 55 1.47 -10.47 -2.50
CA VAL A 55 0.68 -10.61 -3.73
C VAL A 55 0.76 -9.44 -4.70
N ILE A 56 1.36 -8.30 -4.32
CA ILE A 56 1.44 -7.11 -5.17
C ILE A 56 2.57 -7.22 -6.21
N ASP A 57 3.63 -7.97 -5.91
CA ASP A 57 4.87 -8.09 -6.70
C ASP A 57 5.10 -9.52 -7.26
N SER A 58 4.07 -10.36 -7.28
CA SER A 58 4.11 -11.69 -7.92
C SER A 58 3.65 -11.64 -9.37
#